data_AF-A0A0P0VI20-F1
#
_entry.id   AF-A0A0P0VI20-F1
#
_cell.length_a   1.000
_cell.length_b   1.000
_cell.length_c   1.000
_cell.angle_alpha   90.00
_cell.angle_beta   90.00
_cell.angle_gamma   90.00
#
_symmetry.space_group_name_H-M   'P 1'
#
loop_
_entity.id
_entity.type
_entity.pdbx_description
1 polymer ?
#
loop_
_entity_poly.entity_id
_entity_poly.type
_entity_poly.pdbx_seq_one_letter_code
_entity_poly.pdbx_strand_id
1 'polypeptide(L)'
;MESGGAGGEGETAGWRFGAANPALAVAGSQSIRAAVTRIYRCLDGSGDARPVAPLAHGDPSAFACFRAAPAATDAVAAAAASGKYNYYSPAVGIAPACRYVVACKSG
;
A
#
# COMPACT_ATOMS: atom_id res chain seq x y z
N MET A 1 30.43 -29.90 18.53
CA MET A 1 30.12 -28.45 18.57
C MET A 1 28.60 -28.29 18.45
N GLU A 2 27.76 -28.72 19.39
CA GLU A 2 27.75 -28.44 20.85
C GLU A 2 28.00 -26.93 21.06
N SER A 3 27.07 -26.14 21.58
CA SER A 3 26.33 -26.42 22.80
C SER A 3 24.93 -25.80 22.77
N GLY A 4 23.94 -26.58 23.20
CA GLY A 4 22.65 -26.06 23.64
C GLY A 4 22.82 -25.25 24.91
N GLY A 5 22.11 -24.13 24.98
CA GLY A 5 21.85 -23.39 26.21
C GLY A 5 20.35 -23.26 26.38
N ALA A 6 19.74 -24.20 27.10
CA ALA A 6 18.46 -23.98 27.76
C ALA A 6 18.72 -23.07 28.96
N GLY A 7 18.22 -21.84 28.90
CA GLY A 7 18.46 -20.85 29.95
C GLY A 7 17.38 -19.79 29.94
N GLY A 8 16.46 -19.92 30.89
CA GLY A 8 15.55 -18.86 31.32
C GLY A 8 14.33 -18.68 30.44
N GLU A 9 13.14 -18.84 31.04
CA GLU A 9 11.93 -18.12 30.67
C GLU A 9 12.17 -16.61 30.85
N GLY A 10 13.05 -16.04 30.04
CA GLY A 10 13.10 -14.62 29.78
C GLY A 10 12.01 -14.35 28.77
N GLU A 11 11.04 -13.52 29.15
CA GLU A 11 10.07 -12.93 28.24
C GLU A 11 10.80 -12.56 26.95
N THR A 12 10.62 -13.38 25.91
CA THR A 12 11.28 -13.12 24.63
C THR A 12 10.64 -11.83 24.15
N ALA A 13 11.39 -10.75 24.24
CA ALA A 13 10.99 -9.45 23.74
C ALA A 13 10.81 -9.61 22.22
N GLY A 14 9.63 -10.06 21.81
CA GLY A 14 9.27 -10.23 20.43
C GLY A 14 9.43 -8.89 19.73
N TRP A 15 9.65 -8.91 18.41
CA TRP A 15 9.75 -7.70 17.61
C TRP A 15 8.44 -6.89 17.71
N ARG A 16 8.40 -5.92 18.64
CA ARG A 16 7.23 -5.10 19.02
C ARG A 16 7.21 -3.75 18.27
N PHE A 17 7.50 -3.74 16.97
CA PHE A 17 7.36 -2.52 16.17
C PHE A 17 5.91 -2.00 16.27
N GLY A 18 5.76 -0.72 16.62
CA GLY A 18 4.45 -0.06 16.75
C GLY A 18 3.70 -0.32 18.07
N ALA A 19 4.00 -1.38 18.81
CA ALA A 19 3.34 -1.63 20.11
C ALA A 19 3.83 -0.68 21.22
N ALA A 20 5.00 -0.05 21.03
CA ALA A 20 5.56 0.93 21.98
C ALA A 20 4.87 2.30 21.94
N ASN A 21 4.14 2.63 20.87
CA ASN A 21 3.41 3.89 20.78
C ASN A 21 1.90 3.64 20.90
N PRO A 22 1.30 3.82 22.11
CA PRO A 22 -0.14 3.60 22.30
C PRO A 22 -0.98 4.49 21.38
N ALA A 23 -0.50 5.68 21.00
CA ALA A 23 -1.20 6.54 20.06
C ALA A 23 -1.27 5.91 18.65
N LEU A 24 -0.23 5.18 18.20
CA LEU A 24 -0.28 4.45 16.93
C LEU A 24 -1.25 3.27 16.99
N ALA A 25 -1.28 2.52 18.11
CA ALA A 25 -2.22 1.42 18.29
C ALA A 25 -3.68 1.91 18.27
N VAL A 26 -3.96 3.01 18.97
CA VAL A 26 -5.28 3.66 18.98
C VAL A 26 -5.63 4.21 17.59
N ALA A 27 -4.72 4.91 16.92
CA ALA A 27 -4.95 5.45 15.57
C ALA A 27 -5.29 4.35 14.56
N GLY A 28 -4.61 3.19 14.61
CA GLY A 28 -4.91 2.05 13.73
C GLY A 28 -6.34 1.53 13.88
N SER A 29 -6.83 1.47 15.13
CA SER A 29 -8.20 1.04 15.46
C SER A 29 -9.30 2.01 14.98
N GLN A 30 -8.95 3.26 14.70
CA GLN A 30 -9.86 4.31 14.24
C GLN A 30 -9.66 4.65 12.75
N SER A 31 -8.92 3.81 12.01
CA SER A 31 -8.72 4.04 10.57
C SER A 31 -10.00 3.84 9.76
N ILE A 32 -10.11 4.54 8.62
CA ILE A 32 -11.20 4.32 7.63
C ILE A 32 -11.29 2.84 7.26
N ARG A 33 -10.14 2.18 7.06
CA ARG A 33 -10.09 0.73 6.77
C ARG A 33 -10.74 -0.09 7.89
N ALA A 34 -10.45 0.20 9.17
CA ALA A 34 -11.05 -0.52 10.29
C ALA A 34 -12.57 -0.30 10.36
N ALA A 35 -13.05 0.93 10.14
CA ALA A 35 -14.48 1.24 10.10
C ALA A 35 -15.19 0.47 8.97
N VAL A 36 -14.61 0.48 7.77
CA VAL A 36 -15.14 -0.25 6.60
C VAL A 36 -15.17 -1.76 6.85
N THR A 37 -14.09 -2.35 7.38
CA THR A 37 -14.06 -3.77 7.76
C THR A 37 -15.14 -4.11 8.79
N ARG A 38 -15.39 -3.24 9.77
CA ARG A 38 -16.44 -3.45 10.77
C ARG A 38 -17.84 -3.44 10.14
N ILE A 39 -18.10 -2.54 9.19
CA ILE A 39 -19.37 -2.49 8.45
C ILE A 39 -19.56 -3.78 7.64
N TYR A 40 -18.54 -4.25 6.91
CA TYR A 40 -18.63 -5.51 6.16
C TYR A 40 -18.92 -6.71 7.07
N ARG A 41 -18.32 -6.76 8.26
CA ARG A 41 -18.61 -7.83 9.24
C ARG A 41 -20.05 -7.85 9.74
N CYS A 42 -20.78 -6.74 9.65
CA CYS A 42 -22.21 -6.73 9.97
C CYS A 42 -23.07 -7.38 8.86
N LEU A 43 -22.51 -7.58 7.67
CA LEU A 43 -23.17 -8.28 6.57
C LEU A 43 -22.88 -9.79 6.64
N ASP A 44 -21.73 -10.17 7.20
CA ASP A 44 -21.37 -11.57 7.47
C ASP A 44 -22.42 -12.21 8.40
N GLY A 45 -23.06 -13.29 7.94
CA GLY A 45 -24.09 -13.99 8.70
C GLY A 45 -25.50 -13.40 8.60
N SER A 46 -25.72 -12.34 7.81
CA SER A 46 -27.06 -11.78 7.57
C SER A 46 -28.01 -12.73 6.81
N GLY A 47 -27.46 -13.77 6.16
CA GLY A 47 -28.21 -14.64 5.23
C GLY A 47 -28.62 -13.94 3.93
N ASP A 48 -28.25 -12.66 3.75
CA ASP A 48 -28.52 -11.91 2.53
C ASP A 48 -27.59 -12.39 1.41
N ALA A 49 -28.18 -12.81 0.28
CA ALA A 49 -27.46 -13.31 -0.88
C ALA A 49 -27.04 -12.20 -1.86
N ARG A 50 -27.45 -10.94 -1.62
CA ARG A 50 -27.12 -9.83 -2.52
C ARG A 50 -25.62 -9.54 -2.46
N PRO A 51 -24.97 -9.32 -3.62
CA PRO A 51 -23.56 -8.97 -3.65
C PRO A 51 -23.33 -7.62 -2.98
N VAL A 52 -22.29 -7.52 -2.16
CA VAL A 52 -21.95 -6.26 -1.50
C VAL A 52 -21.12 -5.39 -2.45
N ALA A 53 -21.61 -4.18 -2.75
CA ALA A 53 -20.87 -3.23 -3.56
C ALA A 53 -19.68 -2.65 -2.78
N PRO A 54 -18.43 -2.73 -3.30
CA PRO A 54 -17.22 -2.30 -2.60
C PRO A 54 -17.00 -0.77 -2.62
N LEU A 55 -18.02 0.03 -2.30
CA LEU A 55 -17.99 1.50 -2.47
C LEU A 55 -16.99 2.22 -1.56
N ALA A 56 -16.54 1.57 -0.48
CA ALA A 56 -15.58 2.15 0.44
C ALA A 56 -14.11 1.82 0.11
N HIS A 57 -13.87 1.18 -1.05
CA HIS A 57 -12.53 0.84 -1.50
C HIS A 57 -11.90 2.02 -2.26
N GLY A 58 -10.88 2.66 -1.67
CA GLY A 58 -10.20 3.80 -2.28
C GLY A 58 -9.16 3.46 -3.34
N ASP A 59 -8.89 2.17 -3.57
CA ASP A 59 -7.97 1.70 -4.61
C ASP A 59 -8.73 1.43 -5.93
N PRO A 60 -8.55 2.25 -6.98
CA PRO A 60 -9.23 2.05 -8.25
C PRO A 60 -8.78 0.78 -8.98
N SER A 61 -7.59 0.24 -8.67
CA SER A 61 -7.03 -0.92 -9.37
C SER A 61 -7.81 -2.22 -9.15
N ALA A 62 -8.72 -2.23 -8.17
CA ALA A 62 -9.66 -3.31 -7.92
C ALA A 62 -10.68 -3.50 -9.06
N PHE A 63 -10.92 -2.48 -9.89
CA PHE A 63 -11.86 -2.55 -11.01
C PHE A 63 -11.12 -2.53 -12.35
N ALA A 64 -11.41 -3.50 -13.22
CA ALA A 64 -10.75 -3.62 -14.52
C ALA A 64 -10.96 -2.40 -15.44
N CYS A 65 -12.04 -1.64 -15.24
CA CYS A 65 -12.30 -0.41 -15.99
C CYS A 65 -11.35 0.76 -15.66
N PHE A 66 -10.59 0.69 -14.55
CA PHE A 66 -9.59 1.70 -14.17
C PHE A 66 -8.15 1.23 -14.40
N ARG A 67 -7.94 0.25 -15.30
CA ARG A 67 -6.57 -0.13 -15.67
C ARG A 67 -5.85 1.05 -16.33
N ALA A 68 -4.54 1.15 -16.06
CA ALA A 68 -3.69 2.12 -16.72
C ALA A 68 -3.77 1.95 -18.25
N ALA A 69 -3.73 3.06 -18.98
CA ALA A 69 -3.72 3.02 -20.44
C ALA A 69 -2.49 2.23 -20.95
N PRO A 70 -2.59 1.46 -22.04
CA PRO A 70 -1.46 0.69 -22.59
C PRO A 70 -0.21 1.54 -22.83
N ALA A 71 -0.37 2.77 -23.32
CA ALA A 71 0.74 3.70 -23.51
C ALA A 71 1.51 4.00 -22.21
N ALA A 72 0.82 4.03 -21.06
CA ALA A 72 1.47 4.25 -19.76
C ALA A 72 2.25 3.01 -19.33
N THR A 73 1.70 1.80 -19.50
CA THR A 73 2.41 0.56 -19.16
C THR A 73 3.63 0.34 -20.06
N ASP A 74 3.50 0.63 -21.35
CA ASP A 74 4.58 0.49 -22.32
C ASP A 74 5.72 1.49 -22.05
N ALA A 75 5.38 2.72 -21.67
CA ALA A 75 6.38 3.73 -21.30
C ALA A 75 7.20 3.30 -20.07
N VAL A 76 6.56 2.70 -19.06
CA VAL A 76 7.26 2.16 -17.87
C VAL A 76 8.20 1.02 -18.26
N ALA A 77 7.72 0.08 -19.08
CA ALA A 77 8.53 -1.05 -19.55
C ALA A 77 9.74 -0.56 -20.37
N ALA A 78 9.55 0.39 -21.28
CA ALA A 78 10.62 0.99 -22.08
C ALA A 78 11.64 1.74 -21.21
N ALA A 79 11.18 2.49 -20.21
CA ALA A 79 12.05 3.19 -19.27
C ALA A 79 12.95 2.20 -18.50
N ALA A 80 12.36 1.12 -17.97
CA ALA A 80 13.09 0.07 -17.25
C ALA A 80 14.10 -0.65 -18.17
N ALA A 81 13.67 -1.07 -19.36
CA ALA A 81 14.52 -1.76 -20.33
C ALA A 81 15.70 -0.89 -20.81
N SER A 82 15.53 0.44 -20.84
CA SER A 82 16.57 1.35 -21.30
C SER A 82 17.79 1.45 -20.36
N GLY A 83 17.62 1.11 -19.07
CA GLY A 83 18.64 1.33 -18.04
C GLY A 83 18.97 2.80 -17.74
N LYS A 84 18.43 3.75 -18.50
CA LYS A 84 18.75 5.19 -18.43
C LYS A 84 18.30 5.86 -17.14
N TYR A 85 17.44 5.23 -16.36
CA TYR A 85 16.85 5.81 -15.14
C TYR A 85 17.15 4.96 -13.90
N ASN A 86 18.13 4.06 -13.96
CA ASN A 86 18.52 3.15 -12.86
C ASN A 86 19.50 3.81 -11.87
N TYR A 87 19.26 5.07 -11.53
CA TYR A 87 20.08 5.83 -10.60
C TYR A 87 19.21 6.68 -9.67
N TYR A 88 19.78 7.15 -8.57
CA TYR A 88 19.08 8.05 -7.64
C TYR A 88 18.70 9.37 -8.32
N SER A 89 17.41 9.69 -8.36
CA SER A 89 16.95 10.99 -8.84
C SER A 89 17.31 12.12 -7.85
N PRO A 90 17.41 13.37 -8.31
CA PRO A 90 17.37 14.53 -7.42
C PRO A 90 16.10 14.51 -6.54
N ALA A 91 16.14 15.18 -5.38
CA ALA A 91 15.01 15.25 -4.45
C ALA A 91 13.72 15.83 -5.07
N VAL A 92 13.86 16.65 -6.11
CA VAL A 92 12.75 17.27 -6.85
C VAL A 92 12.23 16.42 -8.02
N GLY A 93 12.84 15.25 -8.27
CA GLY A 93 12.57 14.41 -9.44
C GLY A 93 13.54 14.65 -10.60
N ILE A 94 13.41 13.83 -11.65
CA ILE A 94 14.25 13.95 -12.86
C ILE A 94 13.73 15.05 -13.77
N ALA A 95 14.65 15.89 -14.28
CA ALA A 95 14.30 17.06 -15.11
C ALA A 95 13.37 16.74 -16.30
N PRO A 96 13.55 15.63 -17.06
CA PRO A 96 12.61 15.26 -18.11
C PRO A 96 11.18 15.09 -17.60
N ALA A 97 10.96 14.37 -16.51
CA ALA A 97 9.63 14.14 -15.94
C ALA A 97 8.98 15.45 -15.44
N CYS A 98 9.74 16.31 -14.75
CA CYS A 98 9.23 17.59 -14.25
C CYS A 98 8.76 18.50 -15.40
N ARG A 99 9.49 18.54 -16.52
CA ARG A 99 9.10 19.33 -17.71
C ARG A 99 7.79 18.85 -18.31
N TYR A 100 7.57 17.54 -18.39
CA TYR A 100 6.30 16.99 -18.89
C TYR A 100 5.11 17.36 -18.00
N VAL A 101 5.26 17.30 -16.67
CA VAL A 101 4.18 17.67 -15.73
C VAL A 101 3.79 19.15 -15.89
N VAL A 102 4.76 20.04 -16.09
CA VAL A 102 4.49 21.47 -16.34
C VAL A 102 3.78 21.66 -17.68
N ALA A 103 4.25 21.00 -18.74
CA ALA A 103 3.63 21.09 -20.07
C ALA A 103 2.16 20.62 -20.08
N CYS A 104 1.83 19.53 -19.38
CA CYS A 104 0.45 19.03 -19.29
C CYS A 104 -0.51 19.94 -18.51
N LYS A 105 0.00 20.92 -17.74
CA LYS A 105 -0.84 21.92 -17.05
C LYS A 105 -1.13 23.14 -17.91
N SER A 106 -0.44 23.32 -19.03
CA SER A 106 -0.55 24.51 -19.89
C SER A 106 -1.38 24.31 -21.15
N GLY A 107 -1.87 23.09 -21.42
CA GLY A 107 -2.77 22.77 -22.54
C GLY A 107 -4.10 22.26 -22.01
#